data_AF-A0A223HYI3-F1
#
_entry.id   AF-A0A223HYI3-F1
#
_cell.length_a   1.000
_cell.length_b   1.000
_cell.length_c   1.000
_cell.angle_alpha   90.00
_cell.angle_beta   90.00
_cell.angle_gamma   90.00
#
_symmetry.space_group_name_H-M   'P 1'
#
loop_
_entity.id
_entity.type
_entity.pdbx_description
1 polymer ?
#
loop_
_entity_poly.entity_id
_entity_poly.type
_entity_poly.pdbx_seq_one_letter_code
_entity_poly.pdbx_strand_id
1 'polypeptide(L)'
;MKRKLIMIATLCMLIIFSIGTISYAVSPQVQANIAAQDNFKTLLKSINTEYRDFYFTTKDEVSKAKLGNPIQWTTIDINKYDPSIKISDQVTREPFYTYPVIAGNNVITDFSIILKNEEWHVVDFGGALTKNIYKLANENNFNPGDCFLLNFGGDIFVIVNKNGEEMAFSPYYSDQNAGLKEKTLVNSDIIKKSFMNKVRNIQEKVKQGNYKTIGSNEALYGLPPLEFKQKSIFERLSIYFNHLL
;
A
#
# COMPACT_ATOMS: atom_id res chain seq x y z
N MET A 1 6.57 10.44 -48.75
CA MET A 1 7.14 10.06 -47.43
C MET A 1 6.48 10.78 -46.26
N LYS A 2 6.45 12.12 -46.20
CA LYS A 2 5.87 12.88 -45.06
C LYS A 2 4.45 12.48 -44.66
N ARG A 3 3.52 12.27 -45.62
CA ARG A 3 2.13 11.84 -45.33
C ARG A 3 2.04 10.45 -44.69
N LYS A 4 2.85 9.48 -45.12
CA LYS A 4 2.92 8.14 -44.52
C LYS A 4 3.46 8.20 -43.10
N LEU A 5 4.46 9.06 -42.86
CA LEU A 5 5.08 9.25 -41.55
C LEU A 5 4.13 9.93 -40.55
N ILE A 6 3.36 10.92 -41.00
CA ILE A 6 2.29 11.55 -40.21
C ILE A 6 1.22 10.51 -39.86
N MET A 7 0.76 9.73 -40.84
CA MET A 7 -0.25 8.69 -40.60
C MET A 7 0.22 7.64 -39.58
N ILE A 8 1.47 7.19 -39.67
CA ILE A 8 2.06 6.26 -38.69
C ILE A 8 2.11 6.92 -37.31
N ALA A 9 2.56 8.16 -37.20
CA ALA A 9 2.62 8.87 -35.92
C ALA A 9 1.23 9.04 -35.29
N THR A 10 0.22 9.40 -36.08
CA THR A 10 -1.18 9.51 -35.63
C THR A 10 -1.72 8.16 -35.16
N LEU A 11 -1.46 7.09 -35.91
CA LEU A 11 -1.90 5.73 -35.55
C LEU A 11 -1.22 5.26 -34.25
N CYS A 12 0.09 5.49 -34.11
CA CYS A 12 0.82 5.18 -32.87
C CYS A 12 0.25 5.96 -31.68
N MET A 13 -0.05 7.25 -31.85
CA MET A 13 -0.66 8.06 -30.80
C MET A 13 -2.05 7.54 -30.40
N LEU A 14 -2.89 7.16 -31.37
CA LEU A 14 -4.20 6.55 -31.11
C LEU A 14 -4.08 5.22 -30.36
N ILE A 15 -3.11 4.38 -30.72
CA ILE A 15 -2.87 3.10 -30.05
C ILE A 15 -2.43 3.34 -28.61
N ILE A 16 -1.48 4.27 -28.38
CA ILE A 16 -1.01 4.62 -27.03
C ILE A 16 -2.16 5.14 -26.17
N PHE A 17 -2.98 6.05 -26.72
CA PHE A 17 -4.19 6.54 -26.03
C PHE A 17 -5.16 5.42 -25.69
N SER A 18 -5.39 4.49 -26.61
CA SER A 18 -6.29 3.35 -26.41
C SER A 18 -5.78 2.42 -25.30
N ILE A 19 -4.49 2.10 -25.30
CA ILE A 19 -3.87 1.24 -24.28
C ILE A 19 -3.94 1.91 -22.90
N GLY A 20 -3.64 3.22 -22.80
CA GLY A 20 -3.74 3.96 -21.54
C GLY A 20 -5.16 3.98 -20.99
N THR A 21 -6.14 4.26 -21.86
CA THR A 21 -7.57 4.30 -21.54
C THR A 21 -8.07 2.95 -21.02
N ILE A 22 -7.73 1.85 -21.71
CA ILE A 22 -8.10 0.48 -21.29
C ILE A 22 -7.42 0.14 -19.96
N SER A 23 -6.12 0.41 -19.83
CA SER A 23 -5.34 0.10 -18.62
C SER A 23 -5.92 0.80 -17.40
N TYR A 24 -6.29 2.08 -17.52
CA TYR A 24 -6.99 2.79 -16.45
C TYR A 24 -8.36 2.16 -16.15
N ALA A 25 -9.14 1.85 -17.19
CA ALA A 25 -10.48 1.31 -16.99
C ALA A 25 -10.50 -0.03 -16.25
N VAL A 26 -9.44 -0.85 -16.36
CA VAL A 26 -9.40 -2.21 -15.79
C VAL A 26 -8.45 -2.39 -14.62
N SER A 27 -7.44 -1.53 -14.44
CA SER A 27 -6.42 -1.71 -13.39
C SER A 27 -6.64 -0.78 -12.19
N PRO A 28 -6.97 -1.33 -11.00
CA PRO A 28 -7.10 -0.53 -9.77
C PRO A 28 -5.81 0.21 -9.43
N GLN A 29 -4.65 -0.39 -9.71
CA GLN A 29 -3.36 0.24 -9.44
C GLN A 29 -3.14 1.48 -10.33
N VAL A 30 -3.52 1.41 -11.61
CA VAL A 30 -3.42 2.58 -12.51
C VAL A 30 -4.36 3.69 -12.05
N GLN A 31 -5.59 3.34 -11.64
CA GLN A 31 -6.53 4.30 -11.09
C GLN A 31 -6.01 4.93 -9.78
N ALA A 32 -5.46 4.12 -8.88
CA ALA A 32 -4.85 4.58 -7.64
C ALA A 32 -3.68 5.53 -7.90
N ASN A 33 -2.82 5.24 -8.89
CA ASN A 33 -1.68 6.10 -9.23
C ASN A 33 -2.14 7.49 -9.63
N ILE A 34 -3.17 7.59 -10.48
CA ILE A 34 -3.72 8.87 -10.94
C ILE A 34 -4.36 9.63 -9.78
N ALA A 35 -5.23 8.96 -9.03
CA ALA A 35 -5.88 9.56 -7.86
C ALA A 35 -4.84 10.01 -6.81
N ALA A 36 -3.79 9.22 -6.58
CA ALA A 36 -2.72 9.56 -5.65
C ALA A 36 -1.95 10.80 -6.11
N GLN A 37 -1.58 10.88 -7.38
CA GLN A 37 -0.86 12.03 -7.93
C GLN A 37 -1.68 13.32 -7.81
N ASP A 38 -2.98 13.28 -8.10
CA ASP A 38 -3.83 14.48 -8.05
C ASP A 38 -4.10 14.94 -6.62
N ASN A 39 -4.41 14.00 -5.72
CA ASN A 39 -4.60 14.30 -4.30
C ASN A 39 -3.30 14.78 -3.64
N PHE A 40 -2.17 14.15 -3.94
CA PHE A 40 -0.88 14.51 -3.38
C PHE A 40 -0.45 15.93 -3.80
N LYS A 41 -0.62 16.31 -5.07
CA LYS A 41 -0.38 17.69 -5.53
C LYS A 41 -1.22 18.71 -4.76
N THR A 42 -2.49 18.38 -4.50
CA THR A 42 -3.39 19.24 -3.74
C THR A 42 -2.96 19.35 -2.28
N LEU A 43 -2.59 18.23 -1.67
CA LEU A 43 -2.11 18.17 -0.29
C LEU A 43 -0.81 18.97 -0.11
N LEU A 44 0.17 18.81 -1.00
CA LEU A 44 1.43 19.57 -0.95
C LEU A 44 1.19 21.09 -0.98
N LYS A 45 0.19 21.57 -1.73
CA LYS A 45 -0.18 23.00 -1.76
C LYS A 45 -0.76 23.49 -0.43
N SER A 46 -1.41 22.62 0.33
CA SER A 46 -1.95 22.97 1.66
C SER A 46 -0.90 22.94 2.79
N ILE A 47 0.22 22.25 2.61
CA ILE A 47 1.29 22.17 3.61
C ILE A 47 2.09 23.48 3.59
N ASN A 48 1.71 24.42 4.46
CA ASN A 48 2.35 25.75 4.49
C ASN A 48 3.45 25.86 5.56
N THR A 49 3.10 25.75 6.84
CA THR A 49 4.03 25.90 7.98
C THR A 49 4.28 24.60 8.74
N GLU A 50 3.39 23.63 8.62
CA GLU A 50 3.38 22.34 9.33
C GLU A 50 4.18 21.25 8.61
N TYR A 51 5.03 21.61 7.64
CA TYR A 51 5.77 20.63 6.84
C TYR A 51 6.64 19.68 7.68
N ARG A 52 7.07 20.12 8.87
CA ARG A 52 7.84 19.29 9.81
C ARG A 52 7.02 18.16 10.44
N ASP A 53 5.71 18.35 10.59
CA ASP A 53 4.81 17.31 11.10
C ASP A 53 4.69 16.14 10.13
N PHE A 54 5.01 16.39 8.85
CA PHE A 54 5.09 15.40 7.79
C PHE A 54 6.52 14.95 7.45
N TYR A 55 7.45 15.11 8.41
CA TYR A 55 8.85 14.67 8.33
C TYR A 55 9.71 15.41 7.30
N PHE A 56 9.20 16.46 6.64
CA PHE A 56 10.03 17.32 5.82
C PHE A 56 10.92 18.20 6.70
N THR A 57 12.17 18.39 6.28
CA THR A 57 13.14 19.25 6.95
C THR A 57 13.04 20.69 6.43
N THR A 58 12.71 20.86 5.14
CA THR A 58 12.63 22.18 4.50
C THR A 58 11.39 22.34 3.62
N LYS A 59 10.98 23.59 3.37
CA LYS A 59 9.92 23.90 2.38
C LYS A 59 10.30 23.53 0.95
N ASP A 60 11.59 23.53 0.62
CA ASP A 60 12.08 23.12 -0.69
C ASP A 60 11.89 21.61 -0.93
N GLU A 61 12.00 20.79 0.12
CA GLU A 61 11.67 19.36 0.02
C GLU A 61 10.18 19.14 -0.27
N VAL A 62 9.29 19.95 0.31
CA VAL A 62 7.84 19.89 0.05
C VAL A 62 7.55 20.17 -1.42
N SER A 63 8.15 21.23 -1.99
CA SER A 63 7.87 21.62 -3.38
C SER A 63 8.45 20.64 -4.42
N LYS A 64 9.50 19.91 -4.05
CA LYS A 64 10.15 18.90 -4.91
C LYS A 64 9.69 17.47 -4.62
N ALA A 65 8.80 17.28 -3.66
CA ALA A 65 8.34 15.96 -3.26
C ALA A 65 7.56 15.29 -4.41
N LYS A 66 7.80 14.00 -4.60
CA LYS A 66 7.10 13.16 -5.57
C LYS A 66 6.73 11.81 -4.96
N LEU A 67 5.71 11.17 -5.49
CA LEU A 67 5.38 9.80 -5.14
C LEU A 67 6.32 8.84 -5.89
N GLY A 68 6.84 7.84 -5.18
CA GLY A 68 7.52 6.70 -5.80
C GLY A 68 6.56 5.56 -6.15
N ASN A 69 7.10 4.36 -6.34
CA ASN A 69 6.29 3.19 -6.67
C ASN A 69 5.45 2.75 -5.46
N PRO A 70 4.15 2.47 -5.63
CA PRO A 70 3.30 2.04 -4.54
C PRO A 70 3.66 0.64 -4.03
N ILE A 71 3.44 0.44 -2.74
CA ILE A 71 3.44 -0.88 -2.10
C ILE A 71 1.97 -1.25 -1.87
N GLN A 72 1.57 -2.42 -2.38
CA GLN A 72 0.20 -2.90 -2.30
C GLN A 72 -0.11 -3.46 -0.91
N TRP A 73 -1.29 -3.14 -0.39
CA TRP A 73 -1.86 -3.79 0.78
C TRP A 73 -2.57 -5.08 0.45
N THR A 74 -2.52 -5.98 1.43
CA THR A 74 -3.12 -7.29 1.38
C THR A 74 -3.69 -7.65 2.75
N THR A 75 -4.59 -8.61 2.77
CA THR A 75 -5.19 -9.16 3.97
C THR A 75 -5.10 -10.68 3.94
N ILE A 76 -5.14 -11.30 5.11
CA ILE A 76 -5.47 -12.72 5.25
C ILE A 76 -6.63 -12.78 6.24
N ASP A 77 -7.70 -13.49 5.85
CA ASP A 77 -8.78 -13.80 6.78
C ASP A 77 -8.21 -14.65 7.91
N ILE A 78 -8.21 -14.08 9.11
CA ILE A 78 -7.61 -14.70 10.30
C ILE A 78 -8.23 -16.08 10.61
N ASN A 79 -9.49 -16.31 10.23
CA ASN A 79 -10.16 -17.59 10.46
C ASN A 79 -9.78 -18.65 9.44
N LYS A 80 -9.15 -18.26 8.32
CA LYS A 80 -8.72 -19.14 7.23
C LYS A 80 -7.20 -19.30 7.16
N TYR A 81 -6.47 -18.65 8.06
CA TYR A 81 -5.01 -18.72 8.09
C TYR A 81 -4.52 -20.14 8.34
N ASP A 82 -3.64 -20.62 7.45
CA ASP A 82 -2.98 -21.92 7.55
C ASP A 82 -1.46 -21.73 7.62
N PRO A 83 -0.79 -22.09 8.74
CA PRO A 83 0.65 -21.94 8.89
C PRO A 83 1.47 -22.84 7.96
N SER A 84 0.87 -23.92 7.42
CA SER A 84 1.55 -24.84 6.50
C SER A 84 1.76 -24.27 5.09
N ILE A 85 0.96 -23.28 4.70
CA ILE A 85 1.05 -22.59 3.41
C ILE A 85 1.95 -21.36 3.55
N LYS A 86 2.61 -20.91 2.48
CA LYS A 86 3.37 -19.64 2.48
C LYS A 86 2.44 -18.46 2.76
N ILE A 87 2.95 -17.39 3.36
CA ILE A 87 2.13 -16.21 3.66
C ILE A 87 1.65 -15.60 2.34
N SER A 88 2.55 -15.43 1.37
CA SER A 88 2.28 -14.88 0.04
C SER A 88 1.16 -15.59 -0.73
N ASP A 89 0.97 -16.88 -0.49
CA ASP A 89 0.05 -17.72 -1.27
C ASP A 89 -1.37 -17.69 -0.70
N GLN A 90 -1.57 -17.09 0.48
CA GLN A 90 -2.85 -17.00 1.18
C GLN A 90 -3.44 -15.58 1.15
N VAL A 91 -2.69 -14.60 0.66
CA VAL A 91 -3.11 -13.20 0.72
C VAL A 91 -4.22 -12.87 -0.27
N THR A 92 -5.14 -12.02 0.16
CA THR A 92 -6.08 -11.33 -0.72
C THR A 92 -5.59 -9.91 -0.95
N ARG A 93 -5.52 -9.50 -2.22
CA ARG A 93 -5.07 -8.17 -2.61
C ARG A 93 -6.16 -7.15 -2.36
N GLU A 94 -5.81 -6.03 -1.72
CA GLU A 94 -6.73 -4.93 -1.49
C GLU A 94 -6.53 -3.81 -2.53
N PRO A 95 -7.58 -3.06 -2.88
CA PRO A 95 -7.46 -1.81 -3.62
C PRO A 95 -6.98 -0.69 -2.69
N PHE A 96 -5.87 -0.92 -2.01
CA PHE A 96 -5.26 -0.04 -1.03
C PHE A 96 -3.75 -0.01 -1.27
N TYR A 97 -3.21 1.20 -1.43
CA TYR A 97 -1.81 1.40 -1.82
C TYR A 97 -1.17 2.47 -0.94
N THR A 98 0.07 2.21 -0.53
CA THR A 98 0.90 3.17 0.18
C THR A 98 2.08 3.55 -0.71
N TYR A 99 2.25 4.85 -0.93
CA TYR A 99 3.27 5.42 -1.77
C TYR A 99 4.39 6.01 -0.92
N PRO A 100 5.66 5.73 -1.20
CA PRO A 100 6.77 6.46 -0.61
C PRO A 100 6.77 7.89 -1.16
N VAL A 101 6.90 8.86 -0.26
CA VAL A 101 7.05 10.27 -0.57
C VAL A 101 8.54 10.58 -0.61
N ILE A 102 9.03 10.96 -1.79
CA ILE A 102 10.46 11.10 -2.08
C ILE A 102 10.77 12.57 -2.31
N ALA A 103 11.76 13.11 -1.59
CA ALA A 103 12.37 14.40 -1.88
C ALA A 103 13.86 14.20 -2.14
N GLY A 104 14.33 14.58 -3.34
CA GLY A 104 15.67 14.22 -3.80
C GLY A 104 15.85 12.70 -3.90
N ASN A 105 16.80 12.16 -3.13
CA ASN A 105 17.09 10.72 -3.05
C ASN A 105 16.57 10.06 -1.76
N ASN A 106 15.84 10.80 -0.93
CA ASN A 106 15.41 10.34 0.39
C ASN A 106 13.92 10.03 0.40
N VAL A 107 13.54 8.91 1.02
CA VAL A 107 12.16 8.65 1.40
C VAL A 107 11.86 9.39 2.70
N ILE A 108 10.95 10.35 2.62
CA ILE A 108 10.62 11.27 3.70
C ILE A 108 9.53 10.69 4.60
N THR A 109 8.44 10.25 3.97
CA THR A 109 7.24 9.71 4.62
C THR A 109 6.44 8.90 3.59
N ASP A 110 5.20 8.56 3.91
CA ASP A 110 4.25 7.88 3.04
C ASP A 110 2.97 8.68 2.81
N PHE A 111 2.29 8.30 1.74
CA PHE A 111 0.97 8.77 1.33
C PHE A 111 0.13 7.54 0.95
N SER A 112 -1.03 7.36 1.58
CA SER A 112 -1.83 6.14 1.42
C SER A 112 -3.24 6.44 0.93
N ILE A 113 -3.72 5.60 0.01
CA ILE A 113 -4.98 5.80 -0.73
C ILE A 113 -5.70 4.46 -0.88
N ILE A 114 -6.99 4.44 -0.55
CA ILE A 114 -7.86 3.26 -0.64
C ILE A 114 -9.06 3.54 -1.55
N LEU A 115 -9.53 2.52 -2.25
CA LEU A 115 -10.84 2.54 -2.88
C LEU A 115 -11.90 2.16 -1.86
N LYS A 116 -12.81 3.08 -1.55
CA LYS A 116 -13.96 2.84 -0.67
C LYS A 116 -15.18 3.50 -1.28
N ASN A 117 -16.33 2.82 -1.25
CA ASN A 117 -17.58 3.34 -1.82
C ASN A 117 -17.41 3.83 -3.26
N GLU A 118 -16.71 3.06 -4.10
CA GLU A 118 -16.42 3.37 -5.51
C GLU A 118 -15.47 4.56 -5.73
N GLU A 119 -14.96 5.21 -4.68
CA GLU A 119 -14.08 6.38 -4.76
C GLU A 119 -12.72 6.16 -4.11
N TRP A 120 -11.71 6.81 -4.69
CA TRP A 120 -10.36 6.78 -4.15
C TRP A 120 -10.21 7.87 -3.10
N HIS A 121 -9.92 7.46 -1.86
CA HIS A 121 -9.76 8.35 -0.72
C HIS A 121 -8.34 8.32 -0.19
N VAL A 122 -7.82 9.49 0.17
CA VAL A 122 -6.61 9.61 1.00
C VAL A 122 -6.98 9.18 2.41
N VAL A 123 -6.22 8.24 2.97
CA VAL A 123 -6.47 7.72 4.33
C VAL A 123 -5.34 7.99 5.30
N ASP A 124 -4.13 8.23 4.78
CA ASP A 124 -2.99 8.55 5.62
C ASP A 124 -1.94 9.35 4.84
N PHE A 125 -1.26 10.23 5.56
CA PHE A 125 -0.09 10.96 5.08
C PHE A 125 0.76 11.34 6.29
N GLY A 126 1.99 10.83 6.38
CA GLY A 126 2.84 11.08 7.54
C GLY A 126 3.13 9.86 8.43
N GLY A 127 2.77 8.62 8.06
CA GLY A 127 2.96 7.45 8.94
C GLY A 127 4.42 6.97 9.08
N ALA A 128 5.32 7.41 8.18
CA ALA A 128 6.72 7.00 8.07
C ALA A 128 6.96 5.47 7.96
N LEU A 129 5.92 4.70 7.63
CA LEU A 129 5.97 3.29 7.27
C LEU A 129 6.94 3.04 6.11
N THR A 130 6.82 3.78 5.01
CA THR A 130 7.70 3.56 3.84
C THR A 130 9.14 3.95 4.12
N LYS A 131 9.36 4.96 4.96
CA LYS A 131 10.70 5.31 5.45
C LYS A 131 11.35 4.14 6.20
N ASN A 132 10.59 3.45 7.06
CA ASN A 132 11.07 2.25 7.76
C ASN A 132 11.36 1.10 6.78
N ILE A 133 10.49 0.87 5.78
CA ILE A 133 10.69 -0.15 4.75
C ILE A 133 11.98 0.10 3.98
N TYR A 134 12.17 1.31 3.46
CA TYR A 134 13.35 1.66 2.66
C TYR A 134 14.63 1.64 3.49
N LYS A 135 14.57 2.03 4.77
CA LYS A 135 15.72 1.90 5.69
C LYS A 135 16.12 0.43 5.84
N LEU A 136 15.17 -0.45 6.18
CA LEU A 136 15.44 -1.88 6.33
C LEU A 136 15.88 -2.53 5.01
N ALA A 137 15.32 -2.09 3.88
CA ALA A 137 15.72 -2.53 2.55
C ALA A 137 17.19 -2.27 2.27
N ASN A 138 17.67 -1.06 2.60
CA ASN A 138 19.07 -0.69 2.45
C ASN A 138 19.97 -1.49 3.41
N GLU A 139 19.57 -1.62 4.68
CA GLU A 139 20.35 -2.35 5.70
C GLU A 139 20.45 -3.85 5.39
N ASN A 140 19.44 -4.42 4.74
CA ASN A 140 19.32 -5.86 4.49
C ASN A 140 19.45 -6.23 3.01
N ASN A 141 19.75 -5.29 2.13
CA ASN A 141 19.92 -5.49 0.68
C ASN A 141 18.74 -6.24 0.03
N PHE A 142 17.53 -5.69 0.16
CA PHE A 142 16.36 -6.13 -0.62
C PHE A 142 15.72 -4.95 -1.35
N ASN A 143 14.92 -5.22 -2.38
CA ASN A 143 14.21 -4.18 -3.13
C ASN A 143 12.84 -3.91 -2.48
N PRO A 144 12.51 -2.65 -2.09
CA PRO A 144 11.19 -2.31 -1.56
C PRO A 144 10.02 -2.63 -2.51
N GLY A 145 10.28 -2.70 -3.82
CA GLY A 145 9.28 -3.08 -4.82
C GLY A 145 8.85 -4.56 -4.76
N ASP A 146 9.63 -5.41 -4.10
CA ASP A 146 9.32 -6.83 -3.89
C ASP A 146 8.53 -7.05 -2.59
N CYS A 147 8.17 -5.97 -1.90
CA CYS A 147 7.38 -6.01 -0.67
C CYS A 147 5.87 -5.89 -0.95
N PHE A 148 5.08 -6.48 -0.07
CA PHE A 148 3.68 -6.10 0.12
C PHE A 148 3.37 -5.87 1.60
N LEU A 149 2.38 -5.03 1.86
CA LEU A 149 1.88 -4.77 3.21
C LEU A 149 0.77 -5.77 3.51
N LEU A 150 0.84 -6.40 4.67
CA LEU A 150 -0.15 -7.36 5.13
C LEU A 150 -0.79 -6.82 6.41
N ASN A 151 -2.11 -6.63 6.37
CA ASN A 151 -2.89 -6.49 7.59
C ASN A 151 -3.29 -7.88 8.09
N PHE A 152 -2.86 -8.23 9.30
CA PHE A 152 -3.23 -9.49 9.94
C PHE A 152 -3.63 -9.27 11.39
N GLY A 153 -4.91 -9.47 11.69
CA GLY A 153 -5.45 -9.28 13.04
C GLY A 153 -5.30 -7.84 13.56
N GLY A 154 -5.39 -6.84 12.68
CA GLY A 154 -5.28 -5.42 13.01
C GLY A 154 -3.85 -4.88 13.06
N ASP A 155 -2.84 -5.74 12.90
CA ASP A 155 -1.44 -5.34 12.88
C ASP A 155 -0.87 -5.36 11.47
N ILE A 156 0.11 -4.48 11.24
CA ILE A 156 0.78 -4.33 9.96
C ILE A 156 2.03 -5.21 9.96
N PHE A 157 2.21 -5.96 8.89
CA PHE A 157 3.40 -6.73 8.57
C PHE A 157 3.86 -6.34 7.18
N VAL A 158 5.17 -6.37 6.96
CA VAL A 158 5.77 -6.18 5.64
C VAL A 158 6.35 -7.52 5.24
N ILE A 159 5.82 -8.11 4.18
CA ILE A 159 6.30 -9.38 3.63
C ILE A 159 7.16 -9.07 2.42
N VAL A 160 8.31 -9.73 2.31
CA VAL A 160 9.26 -9.55 1.22
C VAL A 160 9.82 -10.90 0.78
N ASN A 161 9.95 -11.09 -0.53
CA ASN A 161 10.74 -12.19 -1.06
C ASN A 161 12.18 -11.69 -1.25
N LYS A 162 13.11 -12.20 -0.44
CA LYS A 162 14.53 -11.87 -0.54
C LYS A 162 15.28 -13.13 -0.98
N ASN A 163 15.86 -13.10 -2.18
CA ASN A 163 16.65 -14.20 -2.74
C ASN A 163 15.90 -15.56 -2.80
N GLY A 164 14.58 -15.54 -3.01
CA GLY A 164 13.75 -16.75 -3.04
C GLY A 164 13.20 -17.19 -1.68
N GLU A 165 13.58 -16.50 -0.59
CA GLU A 165 13.09 -16.76 0.76
C GLU A 165 12.05 -15.73 1.18
N GLU A 166 10.95 -16.21 1.77
CA GLU A 166 9.93 -15.35 2.37
C GLU A 166 10.45 -14.85 3.72
N MET A 167 10.68 -13.54 3.79
CA MET A 167 11.04 -12.83 5.00
C MET A 167 9.98 -11.79 5.31
N ALA A 168 9.98 -11.33 6.56
CA ALA A 168 9.05 -10.30 6.97
C ALA A 168 9.52 -9.55 8.21
N PHE A 169 8.88 -8.42 8.47
CA PHE A 169 9.03 -7.69 9.72
C PHE A 169 7.70 -7.01 10.06
N SER A 170 7.55 -6.59 11.31
CA SER A 170 6.47 -5.68 11.69
C SER A 170 7.04 -4.31 12.07
N PRO A 171 6.54 -3.20 11.51
CA PRO A 171 7.01 -1.86 11.82
C PRO A 171 6.65 -1.39 13.25
N TYR A 172 5.58 -1.90 13.85
CA TYR A 172 5.01 -1.37 15.10
C TYR A 172 4.61 -2.45 16.12
N TYR A 173 4.80 -3.73 15.78
CA TYR A 173 4.39 -4.84 16.64
C TYR A 173 5.56 -5.75 16.98
N SER A 174 5.59 -6.19 18.23
CA SER A 174 6.53 -7.18 18.75
C SER A 174 5.76 -8.34 19.39
N ASP A 175 6.29 -9.55 19.26
CA ASP A 175 5.76 -10.76 19.89
C ASP A 175 6.92 -11.56 20.50
N GLN A 176 7.10 -11.39 21.80
CA GLN A 176 8.15 -12.08 22.57
C GLN A 176 8.00 -13.61 22.51
N ASN A 177 6.76 -14.12 22.47
CA ASN A 177 6.51 -15.57 22.44
C ASN A 177 6.92 -16.17 21.09
N ALA A 178 6.79 -15.39 20.02
CA ALA A 178 7.24 -15.77 18.69
C ALA A 178 8.73 -15.48 18.44
N GLY A 179 9.35 -14.61 19.24
CA GLY A 179 10.70 -14.09 18.98
C GLY A 179 10.72 -12.94 17.96
N LEU A 180 9.57 -12.31 17.71
CA LEU A 180 9.44 -11.17 16.81
C LEU A 180 9.73 -9.87 17.57
N LYS A 181 10.70 -9.10 17.08
CA LYS A 181 10.94 -7.71 17.49
C LYS A 181 10.48 -6.78 16.38
N GLU A 182 9.91 -5.64 16.77
CA GLU A 182 9.57 -4.59 15.80
C GLU A 182 10.79 -4.17 14.98
N LYS A 183 10.54 -3.74 13.73
CA LYS A 183 11.53 -3.22 12.77
C LYS A 183 12.75 -4.14 12.59
N THR A 184 12.57 -5.44 12.76
CA THR A 184 13.62 -6.45 12.58
C THR A 184 13.18 -7.42 11.50
N LEU A 185 13.99 -7.55 10.45
CA LEU A 185 13.76 -8.52 9.39
C LEU A 185 14.01 -9.94 9.91
N VAL A 186 13.00 -10.79 9.79
CA VAL A 186 13.01 -12.18 10.27
C VAL A 186 12.54 -13.12 9.17
N ASN A 187 12.86 -14.41 9.32
CA ASN A 187 12.33 -15.45 8.45
C ASN A 187 10.81 -15.65 8.67
N SER A 188 10.10 -16.10 7.64
CA SER A 188 8.67 -16.40 7.68
C SER A 188 8.23 -17.24 8.88
N ASP A 189 9.06 -18.18 9.36
CA ASP A 189 8.69 -19.08 10.47
C ASP A 189 8.39 -18.32 11.77
N ILE A 190 9.15 -17.25 12.06
CA ILE A 190 8.92 -16.40 13.23
C ILE A 190 7.58 -15.67 13.10
N ILE A 191 7.27 -15.19 11.90
CA ILE A 191 6.03 -14.44 11.62
C ILE A 191 4.82 -15.36 11.65
N LYS A 192 4.93 -16.55 11.06
CA LYS A 192 3.90 -17.60 11.13
C LYS A 192 3.60 -17.99 12.58
N LYS A 193 4.63 -18.16 13.41
CA LYS A 193 4.46 -18.40 14.84
C LYS A 193 3.70 -17.25 15.53
N SER A 194 4.02 -16.01 15.17
CA SER A 194 3.28 -14.85 15.70
C SER A 194 1.83 -14.80 15.23
N PHE A 195 1.56 -15.17 13.97
CA PHE A 195 0.20 -15.25 13.45
C PHE A 195 -0.62 -16.30 14.18
N MET A 196 -0.06 -17.48 14.44
CA MET A 196 -0.73 -18.51 15.25
C MET A 196 -1.06 -18.00 16.66
N ASN A 197 -0.14 -17.27 17.31
CA ASN A 197 -0.41 -16.66 18.61
C ASN A 197 -1.58 -15.67 18.53
N LYS A 198 -1.64 -14.83 17.50
CA LYS A 198 -2.74 -13.88 17.29
C LYS A 198 -4.08 -14.60 17.08
N VAL A 199 -4.11 -15.62 16.21
CA VAL A 199 -5.31 -16.45 15.98
C VAL A 199 -5.81 -17.03 17.30
N ARG A 200 -4.92 -17.64 18.09
CA ARG A 200 -5.27 -18.22 19.40
C ARG A 200 -5.83 -17.17 20.36
N ASN A 201 -5.16 -16.03 20.49
CA ASN A 201 -5.58 -14.95 21.39
C ASN A 201 -6.96 -14.40 21.01
N ILE A 202 -7.24 -14.23 19.73
CA ILE A 202 -8.54 -13.75 19.24
C ILE A 202 -9.62 -14.79 19.50
N GLN A 203 -9.36 -16.07 19.21
CA GLN A 203 -10.30 -17.15 19.51
C GLN A 203 -10.60 -17.28 21.01
N GLU A 204 -9.61 -17.10 21.88
CA GLU A 204 -9.79 -17.10 23.34
C GLU A 204 -10.67 -15.92 23.81
N LYS A 205 -10.43 -14.70 23.29
CA LYS A 205 -11.26 -13.52 23.60
C LYS A 205 -12.71 -13.68 23.14
N VAL A 206 -12.92 -14.28 21.96
CA VAL A 206 -14.27 -14.57 21.44
C VAL A 206 -15.01 -15.54 22.38
N LYS A 207 -14.35 -16.60 22.84
CA LYS A 207 -14.94 -17.56 23.80
C LYS A 207 -15.33 -16.92 25.14
N GLN A 208 -14.64 -15.86 25.55
CA GLN A 208 -14.89 -15.14 26.81
C GLN A 208 -15.99 -14.06 26.70
N GLY A 209 -16.63 -13.89 25.53
CA GLY A 209 -17.68 -12.88 25.34
C GLY A 209 -17.17 -11.42 25.30
N ASN A 210 -15.86 -11.21 25.30
CA ASN A 210 -15.21 -9.90 25.33
C ASN A 210 -14.99 -9.34 23.92
N TYR A 211 -16.07 -9.22 23.14
CA TYR A 211 -15.99 -8.74 21.75
C TYR A 211 -15.77 -7.22 21.65
N LYS A 212 -16.13 -6.45 22.67
CA LYS A 212 -16.06 -4.97 22.68
C LYS A 212 -14.69 -4.39 23.11
N THR A 213 -13.77 -5.21 23.60
CA THR A 213 -12.46 -4.81 24.15
C THR A 213 -11.29 -5.18 23.25
N ILE A 214 -11.56 -5.30 21.94
CA ILE A 214 -10.52 -5.50 20.92
C ILE A 214 -10.00 -4.14 20.39
N GLY A 215 -10.39 -3.00 21.00
CA GLY A 215 -9.66 -1.73 21.03
C GLY A 215 -9.24 -1.09 19.70
N SER A 216 -10.03 -0.12 19.21
CA SER A 216 -9.71 1.17 18.57
C SER A 216 -8.66 1.30 17.43
N ASN A 217 -7.71 0.38 17.27
CA ASN A 217 -7.04 0.11 15.98
C ASN A 217 -7.94 -0.75 15.05
N GLU A 218 -9.18 -1.00 15.48
CA GLU A 218 -10.27 -1.79 14.89
C GLU A 218 -10.85 -1.29 13.57
N ALA A 219 -10.40 -0.16 13.00
CA ALA A 219 -10.86 0.25 11.66
C ALA A 219 -10.48 -0.76 10.55
N LEU A 220 -9.57 -1.70 10.83
CA LEU A 220 -9.15 -2.76 9.92
C LEU A 220 -9.37 -4.18 10.48
N TYR A 221 -9.98 -4.33 11.66
CA TYR A 221 -10.35 -5.65 12.17
C TYR A 221 -11.55 -6.19 11.39
N GLY A 222 -11.32 -7.22 10.57
CA GLY A 222 -12.40 -8.05 10.05
C GLY A 222 -13.41 -7.30 9.18
N LEU A 223 -13.02 -6.19 8.55
CA LEU A 223 -13.70 -5.86 7.30
C LEU A 223 -13.42 -7.07 6.40
N PRO A 224 -14.46 -7.82 5.96
CA PRO A 224 -14.25 -8.68 4.79
C PRO A 224 -13.57 -7.80 3.73
N PRO A 225 -12.69 -8.37 2.87
CA PRO A 225 -12.09 -7.60 1.78
C PRO A 225 -13.18 -6.74 1.19
N LEU A 226 -13.00 -5.41 1.25
CA LEU A 226 -14.08 -4.46 0.96
C LEU A 226 -14.70 -4.91 -0.35
N GLU A 227 -16.02 -5.15 -0.38
CA GLU A 227 -16.66 -5.58 -1.62
C GLU A 227 -16.22 -4.60 -2.71
N PHE A 228 -15.43 -5.12 -3.64
CA PHE A 228 -14.70 -4.31 -4.57
C PHE A 228 -15.69 -3.79 -5.60
N LYS A 229 -16.26 -2.63 -5.30
CA LYS A 229 -17.19 -1.92 -6.17
C LYS A 229 -16.47 -0.72 -6.74
N GLN A 230 -16.46 -0.64 -8.06
CA GLN A 230 -15.92 0.49 -8.81
C GLN A 230 -17.07 1.24 -9.49
N LYS A 231 -16.89 2.55 -9.70
CA LYS A 231 -17.76 3.37 -10.57
C LYS A 231 -17.91 2.73 -11.93
N SER A 232 -18.93 3.11 -12.70
CA SER A 232 -19.09 2.61 -14.07
C SER A 232 -17.86 2.92 -14.94
N ILE A 233 -17.64 2.12 -15.99
CA ILE A 233 -16.51 2.34 -16.92
C ILE A 233 -16.52 3.77 -17.48
N PHE A 234 -17.68 4.33 -17.82
CA PHE A 234 -17.79 5.69 -18.35
C PHE A 234 -17.31 6.76 -17.37
N GLU A 235 -17.71 6.65 -16.10
CA GLU A 235 -17.26 7.58 -15.05
C GLU A 235 -15.75 7.48 -14.82
N ARG A 236 -15.21 6.25 -14.83
CA ARG A 236 -13.77 6.03 -14.73
C ARG A 236 -13.05 6.72 -15.90
N LEU A 237 -13.50 6.52 -17.13
CA LEU A 237 -12.89 7.17 -18.29
C LEU A 237 -12.97 8.70 -18.24
N SER A 238 -14.07 9.27 -17.75
CA SER A 238 -14.20 10.72 -17.54
C SER A 238 -13.13 11.27 -16.59
N ILE A 239 -12.88 10.58 -15.46
CA ILE A 239 -11.81 10.94 -14.51
C ILE A 239 -10.44 10.89 -15.18
N TYR A 240 -10.18 9.83 -15.98
CA TYR A 240 -8.92 9.70 -16.71
C TYR A 240 -8.68 10.84 -17.70
N PHE A 241 -9.70 11.21 -18.49
CA PHE A 241 -9.56 12.33 -19.43
C PHE A 241 -9.36 13.66 -18.72
N ASN A 242 -10.04 13.92 -17.60
CA ASN A 242 -9.83 15.12 -16.80
C ASN A 242 -8.41 15.19 -16.21
N HIS A 243 -7.78 14.07 -15.91
CA HIS A 243 -6.38 14.05 -15.44
C HIS A 243 -5.37 14.39 -16.55
N LEU A 244 -5.69 14.07 -17.81
CA LEU A 244 -4.82 14.35 -18.95
C LEU A 244 -4.90 15.79 -19.46
N LEU A 245 -5.97 16.52 -19.14
CA LEU A 245 -6.26 17.90 -19.57
C LEU A 245 -5.70 18.93 -18.58
#